data_AF-A0A6P3XZY4-F1
#
_entry.id   AF-A0A6P3XZY4-F1
#
_cell.length_a   1.000
_cell.length_b   1.000
_cell.length_c   1.000
_cell.angle_alpha   90.00
_cell.angle_beta   90.00
_cell.angle_gamma   90.00
#
_symmetry.space_group_name_H-M   'P 1'
#
loop_
_entity.id
_entity.type
_entity.pdbx_description
1 polymer ?
#
loop_
_entity_poly.entity_id
_entity_poly.type
_entity_poly.pdbx_seq_one_letter_code
_entity_poly.pdbx_strand_id
1 'polypeptide(L)'
;MGDLSNVSQLAHSACSLFQQHGSPESGVTTLDKAAKMLESTQPEQALELFKRAADIVMGEDSPRHAAEYMSKAARLLVKLQRYDEAADAIRREIGMHQQIKHWQSIGRLTVALVLVQLARDDQVAAEKAFKEWGNYCEAPEVQTLEMLLQAYDNEDADSARAALNSPFIKHMDVEYAKLARGLSLPQQQYSVPPAGVRANAAESYVSPNASKAMGQSTVEAEVNHATANQPLEKKAEPGVSAPPVQKANEEEDEYEVSSLKWLLTHDLTVISFSTHQYL
;
A
#
# COMPACT_ATOMS: atom_id res chain seq x y z
N MET A 1 3.91 -10.54 -37.36
CA MET A 1 4.55 -9.34 -36.77
C MET A 1 5.99 -9.74 -36.45
N GLY A 2 6.95 -8.86 -36.74
CA GLY A 2 8.37 -9.21 -36.91
C GLY A 2 9.06 -9.82 -35.70
N ASP A 3 10.18 -10.49 -35.96
CA ASP A 3 10.98 -11.21 -34.97
C ASP A 3 11.51 -10.26 -33.89
N LEU A 4 10.95 -10.36 -32.68
CA LEU A 4 11.33 -9.54 -31.52
C LEU A 4 12.56 -10.09 -30.79
N SER A 5 13.11 -11.21 -31.24
CA SER A 5 14.20 -11.96 -30.61
C SER A 5 15.49 -11.13 -30.47
N ASN A 6 15.79 -10.31 -31.48
CA ASN A 6 17.04 -9.55 -31.55
C ASN A 6 16.92 -8.12 -30.98
N VAL A 7 15.71 -7.70 -30.57
CA VAL A 7 15.45 -6.32 -30.15
C VAL A 7 16.30 -5.94 -28.93
N SER A 8 16.39 -6.83 -27.93
CA SER A 8 17.20 -6.58 -26.73
C SER A 8 18.69 -6.40 -27.06
N GLN A 9 19.25 -7.32 -27.88
CA GLN A 9 20.65 -7.26 -28.30
C GLN A 9 20.96 -5.97 -29.06
N LEU A 10 20.13 -5.61 -30.04
CA LEU A 10 20.29 -4.39 -30.82
C LEU A 10 20.17 -3.13 -29.96
N ALA A 11 19.25 -3.12 -28.98
CA ALA A 11 19.09 -2.01 -28.06
C ALA A 11 20.33 -1.82 -27.16
N HIS A 12 20.91 -2.91 -26.66
CA HIS A 12 22.16 -2.86 -25.91
C HIS A 12 23.34 -2.34 -26.73
N SER A 13 23.48 -2.80 -27.97
CA SER A 13 24.54 -2.32 -28.88
C SER A 13 24.34 -0.84 -29.22
N ALA A 14 23.13 -0.41 -29.56
CA ALA A 14 22.81 0.98 -29.86
C ALA A 14 23.09 1.89 -28.65
N CYS A 15 22.69 1.46 -27.46
CA CYS A 15 22.97 2.19 -26.22
C CYS A 15 24.47 2.38 -25.98
N SER A 16 25.28 1.33 -26.17
CA SER A 16 26.74 1.43 -26.05
C SER A 16 27.34 2.41 -27.07
N LEU A 17 26.86 2.42 -28.31
CA LEU A 17 27.31 3.38 -29.33
C LEU A 17 26.95 4.83 -28.94
N PHE A 18 25.74 5.05 -28.45
CA PHE A 18 25.31 6.38 -27.99
C PHE A 18 26.17 6.89 -26.83
N GLN A 19 26.55 6.03 -25.87
CA GLN A 19 27.47 6.39 -24.80
C GLN A 19 28.86 6.77 -25.32
N GLN A 20 29.41 6.00 -26.27
CA GLN A 20 30.70 6.29 -26.90
C GLN A 20 30.71 7.63 -27.65
N HIS A 21 29.56 8.05 -28.18
CA HIS A 21 29.39 9.33 -28.85
C HIS A 21 28.95 10.48 -27.92
N GLY A 22 28.95 10.26 -26.60
CA GLY A 22 28.63 11.30 -25.61
C GLY A 22 27.14 11.66 -25.53
N SER A 23 26.24 10.76 -25.93
CA SER A 23 24.78 10.94 -25.82
C SER A 23 24.11 9.79 -25.05
N PRO A 24 24.45 9.60 -23.76
CA PRO A 24 23.90 8.51 -22.94
C PRO A 24 22.36 8.53 -22.86
N GLU A 25 21.75 9.72 -22.82
CA GLU A 25 20.30 9.90 -22.76
C GLU A 25 19.56 9.33 -24.00
N SER A 26 20.15 9.46 -25.19
CA SER A 26 19.63 8.82 -26.42
C SER A 26 19.71 7.29 -26.32
N GLY A 27 20.77 6.78 -25.69
CA GLY A 27 20.92 5.36 -25.40
C GLY A 27 19.84 4.85 -24.46
N VAL A 28 19.59 5.56 -23.35
CA VAL A 28 18.53 5.25 -22.37
C VAL A 28 17.14 5.27 -23.04
N THR A 29 16.86 6.27 -23.87
CA THR A 29 15.60 6.36 -24.63
C THR A 29 15.41 5.17 -25.58
N THR A 30 16.50 4.67 -26.17
CA THR A 30 16.48 3.48 -27.02
C THR A 30 16.16 2.22 -26.20
N LEU A 31 16.76 2.09 -25.01
CA LEU A 31 16.45 1.00 -24.08
C LEU A 31 14.99 1.04 -23.62
N ASP A 32 14.44 2.20 -23.26
CA ASP A 32 13.04 2.36 -22.83
C ASP A 32 12.05 1.91 -23.93
N LYS A 33 12.30 2.32 -25.17
CA LYS A 33 11.46 1.92 -26.32
C LYS A 33 11.53 0.42 -26.58
N ALA A 34 12.73 -0.15 -26.56
CA ALA A 34 12.93 -1.58 -26.73
C ALA A 34 12.27 -2.40 -25.61
N ALA A 35 12.41 -1.95 -24.35
CA ALA A 35 11.80 -2.59 -23.20
C ALA A 35 10.27 -2.62 -23.35
N LYS A 36 9.63 -1.49 -23.68
CA LYS A 36 8.18 -1.40 -23.90
C LYS A 36 7.68 -2.34 -24.99
N MET A 37 8.44 -2.55 -26.06
CA MET A 37 8.09 -3.53 -27.10
C MET A 37 8.13 -4.97 -26.57
N LEU A 38 9.01 -5.26 -25.61
CA LEU A 38 9.23 -6.59 -25.07
C LEU A 38 8.39 -6.89 -23.82
N GLU A 39 7.82 -5.90 -23.13
CA GLU A 39 7.05 -6.10 -21.87
C GLU A 39 5.91 -7.12 -21.96
N SER A 40 5.29 -7.24 -23.14
CA SER A 40 4.16 -8.15 -23.39
C SER A 40 4.60 -9.57 -23.75
N THR A 41 5.71 -9.72 -24.48
CA THR A 41 6.17 -11.01 -25.02
C THR A 41 7.33 -11.63 -24.22
N GLN A 42 8.28 -10.80 -23.77
CA GLN A 42 9.54 -11.19 -23.15
C GLN A 42 9.86 -10.25 -21.96
N PRO A 43 9.06 -10.32 -20.87
CA PRO A 43 9.19 -9.43 -19.71
C PRO A 43 10.55 -9.51 -19.00
N GLU A 44 11.24 -10.66 -19.05
CA GLU A 44 12.58 -10.82 -18.46
C GLU A 44 13.64 -9.97 -19.17
N GLN A 45 13.60 -9.92 -20.51
CA GLN A 45 14.52 -9.07 -21.27
C GLN A 45 14.17 -7.59 -21.10
N ALA A 46 12.88 -7.24 -21.04
CA ALA A 46 12.46 -5.88 -20.75
C ALA A 46 12.98 -5.40 -19.38
N LEU A 47 12.98 -6.28 -18.38
CA LEU A 47 13.52 -6.00 -17.06
C LEU A 47 15.02 -5.67 -17.11
N GLU A 48 15.82 -6.44 -17.85
CA GLU A 48 17.26 -6.18 -18.01
C GLU A 48 17.52 -4.82 -18.67
N LEU A 49 16.73 -4.48 -19.70
CA LEU A 49 16.82 -3.18 -20.38
C LEU A 49 16.50 -2.02 -19.42
N PHE A 50 15.46 -2.14 -18.58
CA PHE A 50 15.14 -1.12 -17.59
C PHE A 50 16.17 -1.01 -16.47
N LYS A 51 16.71 -2.13 -15.96
CA LYS A 51 17.79 -2.11 -14.96
C LYS A 51 19.00 -1.36 -15.53
N ARG A 52 19.43 -1.69 -16.75
CA ARG A 52 20.54 -0.99 -17.42
C ARG A 52 20.24 0.49 -17.67
N ALA A 53 19.02 0.83 -18.05
CA ALA A 53 18.60 2.24 -18.21
C ALA A 53 18.73 3.00 -16.89
N ALA A 54 18.27 2.43 -15.77
CA ALA A 54 18.40 3.04 -14.45
C ALA A 54 19.87 3.25 -14.05
N ASP A 55 20.74 2.27 -14.31
CA ASP A 55 22.17 2.35 -13.97
C ASP A 55 22.88 3.47 -14.75
N ILE A 56 22.60 3.61 -16.05
CA ILE A 56 23.18 4.68 -16.87
C ILE A 56 22.72 6.04 -16.37
N VAL A 57 21.43 6.20 -16.13
CA VAL A 57 20.85 7.47 -15.66
C VAL A 57 21.34 7.84 -14.27
N MET A 58 21.58 6.85 -13.40
CA MET A 58 22.19 7.07 -12.10
C MET A 58 23.65 7.52 -12.24
N GLY A 59 24.40 6.96 -13.19
CA GLY A 59 25.78 7.40 -13.50
C GLY A 59 25.87 8.85 -13.98
N GLU A 60 24.82 9.37 -14.61
CA GLU A 60 24.68 10.77 -15.02
C GLU A 60 24.14 11.69 -13.89
N ASP A 61 24.13 11.21 -12.63
CA ASP A 61 23.67 11.92 -11.44
C ASP A 61 22.23 12.45 -11.55
N SER A 62 21.34 11.66 -12.18
CA SER A 62 19.92 11.99 -12.34
C SER A 62 19.00 11.03 -11.58
N PRO A 63 18.98 11.07 -10.24
CA PRO A 63 18.22 10.12 -9.41
C PRO A 63 16.72 10.15 -9.68
N ARG A 64 16.17 11.30 -10.07
CA ARG A 64 14.75 11.43 -10.46
C ARG A 64 14.39 10.55 -11.66
N HIS A 65 15.20 10.60 -12.72
CA HIS A 65 14.95 9.79 -13.90
C HIS A 65 15.29 8.31 -13.67
N ALA A 66 16.31 8.03 -12.86
CA ALA A 66 16.67 6.66 -12.49
C ALA A 66 15.53 5.98 -11.70
N ALA A 67 14.87 6.72 -10.79
CA ALA A 67 13.73 6.22 -10.03
C ALA A 67 12.61 5.74 -10.94
N GLU A 68 12.24 6.51 -11.98
CA GLU A 68 11.19 6.13 -12.94
C GLU A 68 11.47 4.79 -13.66
N TYR A 69 12.74 4.54 -14.02
CA TYR A 69 13.14 3.26 -14.60
C TYR A 69 13.14 2.13 -13.57
N MET A 70 13.52 2.43 -12.32
CA MET A 70 13.42 1.49 -11.21
C MET A 70 11.97 1.11 -10.92
N SER A 71 11.02 2.06 -10.97
CA SER A 71 9.59 1.78 -10.78
C SER A 71 9.07 0.81 -11.84
N LYS A 72 9.48 0.98 -13.11
CA LYS A 72 9.13 0.06 -14.20
C LYS A 72 9.73 -1.34 -13.95
N ALA A 73 10.99 -1.41 -13.53
CA ALA A 73 11.65 -2.67 -13.20
C ALA A 73 10.97 -3.38 -12.01
N ALA A 74 10.61 -2.65 -10.95
CA ALA A 74 9.91 -3.19 -9.79
C ALA A 74 8.54 -3.78 -10.16
N ARG A 75 7.75 -3.07 -10.97
CA ARG A 75 6.46 -3.57 -11.47
C ARG A 75 6.60 -4.84 -12.31
N LEU A 76 7.63 -4.93 -13.16
CA LEU A 76 7.91 -6.15 -13.92
C LEU A 76 8.35 -7.32 -13.02
N LEU A 77 9.16 -7.06 -11.99
CA LEU A 77 9.57 -8.09 -11.03
C LEU A 77 8.37 -8.66 -10.28
N VAL A 78 7.42 -7.81 -9.87
CA VAL A 78 6.15 -8.27 -9.29
C VAL A 78 5.33 -9.08 -10.28
N LYS A 79 5.22 -8.64 -11.54
CA LYS A 79 4.55 -9.40 -12.60
C LYS A 79 5.18 -10.77 -12.83
N LEU A 80 6.50 -10.89 -12.67
CA LEU A 80 7.27 -12.13 -12.78
C LEU A 80 7.30 -12.96 -11.48
N GLN A 81 6.62 -12.51 -10.42
CA GLN A 81 6.61 -13.15 -9.09
C GLN A 81 8.01 -13.32 -8.46
N ARG A 82 8.98 -12.50 -8.86
CA ARG A 82 10.34 -12.45 -8.29
C ARG A 82 10.36 -11.45 -7.12
N TYR A 83 9.68 -11.80 -6.04
CA TYR A 83 9.39 -10.86 -4.94
C TYR A 83 10.62 -10.40 -4.16
N ASP A 84 11.64 -11.24 -4.01
CA ASP A 84 12.90 -10.86 -3.36
C ASP A 84 13.57 -9.68 -4.09
N GLU A 85 13.76 -9.83 -5.40
CA GLU A 85 14.32 -8.78 -6.24
C GLU A 85 13.41 -7.57 -6.36
N ALA A 86 12.08 -7.76 -6.36
CA ALA A 86 11.12 -6.67 -6.36
C ALA A 86 11.29 -5.81 -5.11
N ALA A 87 11.42 -6.42 -3.93
CA ALA A 87 11.63 -5.71 -2.68
C ALA A 87 12.93 -4.89 -2.71
N ASP A 88 14.01 -5.45 -3.24
CA ASP A 88 15.30 -4.73 -3.37
C ASP A 88 15.26 -3.62 -4.42
N ALA A 89 14.49 -3.78 -5.50
CA ALA A 89 14.24 -2.72 -6.47
C ALA A 89 13.44 -1.57 -5.84
N ILE A 90 12.37 -1.86 -5.10
CA ILE A 90 11.57 -0.85 -4.40
C ILE A 90 12.39 -0.12 -3.34
N ARG A 91 13.23 -0.82 -2.56
CA ARG A 91 14.13 -0.16 -1.59
C ARG A 91 15.12 0.78 -2.26
N ARG A 92 15.71 0.38 -3.39
CA ARG A 92 16.58 1.25 -4.18
C ARG A 92 15.83 2.47 -4.68
N GLU A 93 14.62 2.29 -5.21
CA GLU A 93 13.74 3.38 -5.67
C GLU A 93 13.40 4.37 -4.54
N ILE A 94 13.06 3.87 -3.35
CA ILE A 94 12.87 4.70 -2.15
C ILE A 94 14.12 5.54 -1.88
N GLY A 95 15.31 4.93 -1.92
CA GLY A 95 16.58 5.65 -1.75
C GLY A 95 16.78 6.77 -2.77
N MET A 96 16.39 6.55 -4.03
CA MET A 96 16.45 7.58 -5.08
C MET A 96 15.48 8.73 -4.80
N HIS A 97 14.25 8.43 -4.36
CA HIS A 97 13.27 9.47 -4.00
C HIS A 97 13.67 10.26 -2.74
N GLN A 98 14.38 9.64 -1.80
CA GLN A 98 14.91 10.34 -0.62
C GLN A 98 15.94 11.40 -1.02
N GLN A 99 16.82 11.10 -1.96
CA GLN A 99 17.84 12.05 -2.45
C GLN A 99 17.22 13.32 -3.03
N ILE A 100 16.11 13.17 -3.77
CA ILE A 100 15.38 14.31 -4.37
C ILE A 100 14.28 14.88 -3.47
N LYS A 101 14.18 14.41 -2.22
CA LYS A 101 13.18 14.84 -1.22
C LYS A 101 11.72 14.73 -1.71
N HIS A 102 11.42 13.67 -2.45
CA HIS A 102 10.08 13.43 -3.02
C HIS A 102 9.28 12.45 -2.14
N TRP A 103 8.84 12.94 -0.98
CA TRP A 103 8.28 12.14 0.12
C TRP A 103 6.97 11.43 -0.24
N GLN A 104 6.12 12.05 -1.05
CA GLN A 104 4.83 11.48 -1.47
C GLN A 104 5.00 10.17 -2.25
N SER A 105 6.07 10.04 -3.05
CA SER A 105 6.37 8.77 -3.71
C SER A 105 6.83 7.70 -2.72
N ILE A 106 7.54 8.08 -1.66
CA ILE A 106 8.03 7.13 -0.65
C ILE A 106 6.87 6.52 0.12
N GLY A 107 5.83 7.28 0.48
CA GLY A 107 4.61 6.75 1.09
C GLY A 107 3.97 5.63 0.24
N ARG A 108 3.71 5.93 -1.03
CA ARG A 108 3.17 4.95 -1.99
C ARG A 108 4.05 3.72 -2.18
N LEU A 109 5.37 3.91 -2.25
CA LEU A 109 6.33 2.81 -2.37
C LEU A 109 6.43 1.98 -1.10
N THR A 110 6.20 2.57 0.07
CA THR A 110 6.13 1.85 1.34
C THR A 110 4.97 0.86 1.32
N VAL A 111 3.81 1.28 0.83
CA VAL A 111 2.65 0.38 0.66
C VAL A 111 2.98 -0.74 -0.32
N ALA A 112 3.59 -0.43 -1.47
CA ALA A 112 4.03 -1.44 -2.43
C ALA A 112 5.03 -2.44 -1.80
N LEU A 113 5.98 -1.95 -1.01
CA LEU A 113 6.96 -2.78 -0.32
C LEU A 113 6.29 -3.72 0.68
N VAL A 114 5.37 -3.22 1.50
CA VAL A 114 4.60 -4.03 2.46
C VAL A 114 3.84 -5.14 1.73
N LEU A 115 3.13 -4.83 0.64
CA LEU A 115 2.43 -5.84 -0.17
C LEU A 115 3.39 -6.91 -0.72
N VAL A 116 4.58 -6.51 -1.18
CA VAL A 116 5.61 -7.45 -1.66
C VAL A 116 6.17 -8.30 -0.53
N GLN A 117 6.36 -7.76 0.68
CA GLN A 117 6.80 -8.55 1.84
C GLN A 117 5.75 -9.58 2.28
N LEU A 118 4.48 -9.18 2.30
CA LEU A 118 3.37 -10.10 2.58
C LEU A 118 3.26 -11.20 1.51
N ALA A 119 3.57 -10.89 0.24
CA ALA A 119 3.62 -11.89 -0.83
C ALA A 119 4.78 -12.89 -0.70
N ARG A 120 5.80 -12.56 0.09
CA ARG A 120 6.92 -13.44 0.46
C ARG A 120 6.62 -14.24 1.73
N ASP A 121 5.42 -14.11 2.29
CA ASP A 121 5.04 -14.62 3.61
C ASP A 121 5.97 -14.12 4.74
N ASP A 122 6.57 -12.93 4.57
CA ASP A 122 7.50 -12.31 5.53
C ASP A 122 6.84 -11.09 6.21
N GLN A 123 5.98 -11.38 7.18
CA GLN A 123 5.26 -10.36 7.95
C GLN A 123 6.18 -9.47 8.80
N VAL A 124 7.29 -10.02 9.30
CA VAL A 124 8.27 -9.26 10.09
C VAL A 124 8.97 -8.22 9.22
N ALA A 125 9.36 -8.58 8.00
CA ALA A 125 9.90 -7.62 7.05
C ALA A 125 8.85 -6.58 6.61
N ALA A 126 7.58 -6.96 6.50
CA ALA A 126 6.48 -6.06 6.19
C ALA A 126 6.31 -4.98 7.27
N GLU A 127 6.24 -5.39 8.54
CA GLU A 127 6.11 -4.47 9.68
C GLU A 127 7.35 -3.57 9.80
N LYS A 128 8.55 -4.12 9.58
CA LYS A 128 9.79 -3.34 9.55
C LYS A 128 9.77 -2.25 8.48
N ALA A 129 9.33 -2.59 7.26
CA ALA A 129 9.23 -1.62 6.17
C ALA A 129 8.25 -0.48 6.51
N PHE A 130 7.11 -0.81 7.13
CA PHE A 130 6.15 0.19 7.60
C PHE A 130 6.73 1.06 8.73
N LYS A 131 7.47 0.50 9.68
CA LYS A 131 8.13 1.29 10.74
C LYS A 131 9.21 2.23 10.19
N GLU A 132 9.94 1.81 9.16
CA GLU A 132 11.07 2.56 8.60
C GLU A 132 10.62 3.75 7.74
N TRP A 133 9.58 3.56 6.91
CA TRP A 133 9.12 4.59 5.96
C TRP A 133 7.68 5.05 6.14
N GLY A 134 6.96 4.51 7.13
CA GLY A 134 5.55 4.82 7.41
C GLY A 134 5.31 6.30 7.74
N ASN A 135 6.31 7.02 8.25
CA ASN A 135 6.20 8.46 8.48
C ASN A 135 6.02 9.29 7.19
N TYR A 136 6.35 8.73 6.03
CA TYR A 136 6.12 9.37 4.73
C TYR A 136 4.77 9.01 4.10
N CYS A 137 4.01 8.10 4.73
CA CYS A 137 2.71 7.68 4.24
C CYS A 137 1.64 8.73 4.56
N GLU A 138 0.68 8.92 3.66
CA GLU A 138 -0.47 9.77 3.93
C GLU A 138 -1.46 9.05 4.86
N ALA A 139 -2.35 9.80 5.54
CA ALA A 139 -3.35 9.25 6.44
C ALA A 139 -4.14 8.02 5.90
N PRO A 140 -4.66 8.01 4.64
CA PRO A 140 -5.36 6.83 4.12
C PRO A 140 -4.43 5.63 3.90
N GLU A 141 -3.15 5.86 3.61
CA GLU A 141 -2.13 4.82 3.43
C GLU A 141 -1.80 4.18 4.78
N VAL A 142 -1.52 5.00 5.79
CA VAL A 142 -1.28 4.58 7.18
C VAL A 142 -2.44 3.77 7.70
N GLN A 143 -3.67 4.27 7.61
CA GLN A 143 -4.85 3.57 8.11
C GLN A 143 -5.04 2.20 7.42
N THR A 144 -4.79 2.13 6.11
CA THR A 144 -4.91 0.87 5.38
C THR A 144 -3.81 -0.11 5.81
N LEU A 145 -2.57 0.34 5.97
CA LEU A 145 -1.44 -0.49 6.37
C LEU A 145 -1.54 -0.97 7.82
N GLU A 146 -1.97 -0.12 8.75
CA GLU A 146 -2.21 -0.51 10.15
C GLU A 146 -3.30 -1.58 10.24
N MET A 147 -4.43 -1.37 9.57
CA MET A 147 -5.52 -2.36 9.53
C MET A 147 -5.07 -3.67 8.89
N LEU A 148 -4.24 -3.59 7.83
CA LEU A 148 -3.70 -4.76 7.16
C LEU A 148 -2.75 -5.54 8.08
N LEU A 149 -1.73 -4.90 8.62
CA LEU A 149 -0.72 -5.55 9.47
C LEU A 149 -1.36 -6.10 10.75
N GLN A 150 -2.25 -5.35 11.40
CA GLN A 150 -2.99 -5.82 12.56
C GLN A 150 -3.87 -7.04 12.25
N ALA A 151 -4.46 -7.11 11.05
CA ALA A 151 -5.22 -8.28 10.63
C ALA A 151 -4.32 -9.51 10.42
N TYR A 152 -3.12 -9.35 9.89
CA TYR A 152 -2.13 -10.42 9.81
C TYR A 152 -1.64 -10.85 11.21
N ASP A 153 -1.43 -9.91 12.14
CA ASP A 153 -1.02 -10.21 13.53
C ASP A 153 -2.11 -10.99 14.29
N ASN A 154 -3.38 -10.64 14.10
CA ASN A 154 -4.52 -11.28 14.76
C ASN A 154 -5.06 -12.52 14.01
N GLU A 155 -4.40 -12.91 12.92
CA GLU A 155 -4.85 -13.96 12.01
C GLU A 155 -6.27 -13.76 11.44
N ASP A 156 -6.74 -12.52 11.30
CA ASP A 156 -8.08 -12.19 10.84
C ASP A 156 -8.15 -12.06 9.30
N ALA A 157 -8.61 -13.12 8.64
CA ALA A 157 -8.76 -13.18 7.19
C ALA A 157 -9.71 -12.12 6.62
N ASP A 158 -10.77 -11.77 7.35
CA ASP A 158 -11.82 -10.88 6.84
C ASP A 158 -11.38 -9.43 6.92
N SER A 159 -10.74 -9.03 8.01
CA SER A 159 -10.11 -7.70 8.14
C SER A 159 -8.98 -7.52 7.14
N ALA A 160 -8.12 -8.53 6.93
CA ALA A 160 -7.06 -8.48 5.93
C ALA A 160 -7.65 -8.32 4.51
N ARG A 161 -8.69 -9.07 4.18
CA ARG A 161 -9.39 -8.96 2.89
C ARG A 161 -10.04 -7.60 2.70
N ALA A 162 -10.61 -7.00 3.76
CA ALA A 162 -11.18 -5.67 3.70
C ALA A 162 -10.11 -4.61 3.42
N ALA A 163 -8.95 -4.70 4.09
CA ALA A 163 -7.82 -3.78 3.89
C ALA A 163 -7.24 -3.87 2.47
N LEU A 164 -7.02 -5.09 1.97
CA LEU A 164 -6.53 -5.32 0.61
C LEU A 164 -7.53 -4.86 -0.48
N ASN A 165 -8.81 -4.75 -0.13
CA ASN A 165 -9.86 -4.25 -1.01
C ASN A 165 -10.14 -2.75 -0.87
N SER A 166 -9.33 -2.01 -0.11
CA SER A 166 -9.50 -0.58 0.03
C SER A 166 -9.41 0.14 -1.32
N PRO A 167 -10.12 1.28 -1.50
CA PRO A 167 -10.02 2.06 -2.73
C PRO A 167 -8.59 2.47 -3.04
N PHE A 168 -7.77 2.75 -2.02
CA PHE A 168 -6.38 3.13 -2.18
C PHE A 168 -5.58 2.02 -2.90
N ILE A 169 -5.59 0.79 -2.38
CA ILE A 169 -4.86 -0.36 -2.95
C ILE A 169 -5.35 -0.67 -4.38
N LYS A 170 -6.66 -0.53 -4.62
CA LYS A 170 -7.26 -0.77 -5.95
C LYS A 170 -6.82 0.22 -7.03
N HIS A 171 -6.48 1.45 -6.66
CA HIS A 171 -6.02 2.50 -7.57
C HIS A 171 -4.50 2.66 -7.63
N MET A 172 -3.74 1.79 -6.93
CA MET A 172 -2.30 1.66 -7.15
C MET A 172 -2.00 1.15 -8.57
N ASP A 173 -0.72 1.13 -8.93
CA ASP A 173 -0.29 0.49 -10.17
C ASP A 173 -0.89 -0.92 -10.29
N VAL A 174 -1.31 -1.25 -11.50
CA VAL A 174 -2.12 -2.46 -11.81
C VAL A 174 -1.47 -3.72 -11.25
N GLU A 175 -0.14 -3.78 -11.25
CA GLU A 175 0.64 -4.94 -10.82
C GLU A 175 0.60 -5.12 -9.29
N TYR A 176 0.67 -4.02 -8.52
CA TYR A 176 0.49 -4.07 -7.07
C TYR A 176 -0.97 -4.33 -6.69
N ALA A 177 -1.93 -3.77 -7.43
CA ALA A 177 -3.35 -4.05 -7.21
C ALA A 177 -3.70 -5.52 -7.51
N LYS A 178 -3.07 -6.15 -8.52
CA LYS A 178 -3.19 -7.59 -8.78
C LYS A 178 -2.51 -8.41 -7.70
N LEU A 179 -1.31 -8.00 -7.25
CA LEU A 179 -0.60 -8.64 -6.16
C LEU A 179 -1.47 -8.71 -4.90
N ALA A 180 -2.04 -7.57 -4.49
CA ALA A 180 -2.92 -7.48 -3.33
C ALA A 180 -4.12 -8.43 -3.39
N ARG A 181 -4.70 -8.67 -4.57
CA ARG A 181 -5.81 -9.63 -4.75
C ARG A 181 -5.36 -11.09 -4.68
N GLY A 182 -4.08 -11.36 -4.95
CA GLY A 182 -3.49 -12.69 -4.94
C GLY A 182 -2.78 -13.07 -3.65
N LEU A 183 -2.76 -12.19 -2.64
CA LEU A 183 -2.12 -12.47 -1.36
C LEU A 183 -2.82 -13.59 -0.59
N SER A 184 -2.03 -14.45 0.03
CA SER A 184 -2.50 -15.42 1.01
C SER A 184 -3.05 -14.68 2.21
N LEU A 185 -4.34 -14.88 2.50
CA LEU A 185 -4.98 -14.32 3.67
C LEU A 185 -4.55 -15.12 4.91
N PRO A 186 -4.32 -14.46 6.05
CA PRO A 186 -4.00 -15.17 7.28
C PRO A 186 -5.15 -16.11 7.62
N GLN A 187 -4.86 -17.40 7.83
CA GLN A 187 -5.87 -18.40 8.16
C GLN A 187 -5.81 -18.67 9.66
N GLN A 188 -6.91 -18.45 10.37
CA GLN A 188 -7.10 -19.13 11.65
C GLN A 188 -7.18 -20.63 11.35
N GLN A 189 -6.22 -21.41 11.84
CA GLN A 189 -6.35 -22.87 11.85
C GLN A 189 -7.47 -23.26 12.81
N TYR A 190 -8.72 -23.21 12.35
CA TYR A 190 -9.79 -24.00 12.98
C TYR A 190 -9.54 -25.47 12.65
N SER A 191 -8.59 -26.08 13.36
CA SER A 191 -8.57 -27.53 13.48
C SER A 191 -9.76 -27.93 14.35
N VAL A 192 -10.88 -28.18 13.68
CA VAL A 192 -12.00 -29.08 14.01
C VAL A 192 -13.24 -28.49 13.33
N PRO A 193 -13.72 -29.05 12.20
CA PRO A 193 -15.12 -28.83 11.82
C PRO A 193 -15.99 -29.33 12.99
N PRO A 194 -17.02 -28.58 13.43
CA PRO A 194 -17.90 -29.04 14.50
C PRO A 194 -18.44 -30.41 14.14
N ALA A 195 -18.07 -31.40 14.95
CA ALA A 195 -18.51 -32.76 14.80
C ALA A 195 -20.03 -32.80 14.93
N GLY A 196 -20.70 -33.15 13.85
CA GLY A 196 -22.05 -33.70 13.88
C GLY A 196 -23.18 -32.69 13.77
N VAL A 197 -23.64 -32.45 12.54
CA VAL A 197 -25.08 -32.34 12.28
C VAL A 197 -25.38 -33.25 11.09
N ARG A 198 -25.67 -34.52 11.37
CA ARG A 198 -26.33 -35.38 10.39
C ARG A 198 -27.74 -34.83 10.18
N ALA A 199 -28.02 -34.39 8.96
CA ALA A 199 -29.38 -34.10 8.52
C ALA A 199 -30.26 -35.33 8.82
N ASN A 200 -31.40 -35.11 9.48
CA ASN A 200 -32.42 -36.10 9.90
C ASN A 200 -32.39 -36.53 11.37
N ALA A 201 -32.35 -35.58 12.31
CA ALA A 201 -32.96 -35.77 13.63
C ALA A 201 -34.34 -35.09 13.63
N ALA A 202 -35.37 -35.85 14.02
CA ALA A 202 -36.78 -35.56 13.82
C ALA A 202 -37.27 -34.20 14.37
N GLU A 203 -38.38 -33.72 13.77
CA GLU A 203 -39.12 -32.52 14.13
C GLU A 203 -39.51 -32.47 15.62
N SER A 204 -39.51 -31.24 16.16
CA SER A 204 -39.88 -30.91 17.54
C SER A 204 -41.23 -31.53 17.93
N TYR A 205 -41.22 -32.38 18.97
CA TYR A 205 -42.43 -32.96 19.55
C TYR A 205 -43.28 -31.86 20.19
N VAL A 206 -44.50 -31.63 19.67
CA VAL A 206 -45.51 -30.77 20.28
C VAL A 206 -46.57 -31.66 20.95
N SER A 207 -46.68 -31.55 22.27
CA SER A 207 -47.62 -32.33 23.09
C SER A 207 -49.07 -31.81 22.94
N PRO A 208 -50.08 -32.65 22.65
CA PRO A 208 -51.42 -32.20 22.27
C PRO A 208 -52.37 -31.93 23.46
N ASN A 209 -51.88 -31.47 24.61
CA ASN A 209 -52.75 -31.21 25.76
C ASN A 209 -52.49 -29.84 26.41
N ALA A 210 -52.95 -28.78 25.75
CA ALA A 210 -53.01 -27.43 26.32
C ALA A 210 -54.27 -26.65 25.88
N SER A 211 -55.42 -27.34 25.79
CA SER A 211 -56.71 -26.68 25.57
C SER A 211 -57.79 -27.23 26.50
N LYS A 212 -57.68 -26.91 27.80
CA LYS A 212 -58.83 -26.72 28.71
C LYS A 212 -58.39 -26.22 30.10
N ALA A 213 -58.52 -24.91 30.34
CA ALA A 213 -58.95 -24.36 31.63
C ALA A 213 -59.26 -22.87 31.45
N MET A 214 -60.54 -22.55 31.60
CA MET A 214 -61.11 -21.20 31.65
C MET A 214 -61.15 -20.77 33.12
N GLY A 215 -60.78 -19.53 33.46
CA GLY A 215 -60.90 -19.03 34.83
C GLY A 215 -60.27 -17.66 35.09
N GLN A 216 -61.09 -16.63 34.94
CA GLN A 216 -61.10 -15.28 35.56
C GLN A 216 -59.98 -14.85 36.51
N SER A 217 -59.50 -13.61 36.31
CA SER A 217 -59.31 -12.50 37.30
C SER A 217 -58.68 -11.31 36.54
N THR A 218 -59.40 -10.23 36.17
CA THR A 218 -59.41 -8.88 36.83
C THR A 218 -58.11 -8.56 37.58
N VAL A 219 -57.43 -7.41 37.45
CA VAL A 219 -57.92 -6.04 37.72
C VAL A 219 -56.97 -4.97 37.08
N GLU A 220 -57.59 -3.95 36.48
CA GLU A 220 -57.25 -2.50 36.38
C GLU A 220 -55.88 -1.97 35.90
N ALA A 221 -55.97 -1.11 34.85
CA ALA A 221 -55.45 0.26 34.89
C ALA A 221 -56.27 1.15 33.94
N GLU A 222 -57.11 2.01 34.52
CA GLU A 222 -57.63 3.25 33.90
C GLU A 222 -56.43 4.23 33.66
N VAL A 223 -56.43 5.29 32.85
CA VAL A 223 -57.44 6.29 32.49
C VAL A 223 -57.05 6.92 31.13
N ASN A 224 -58.08 7.15 30.31
CA ASN A 224 -58.18 7.97 29.10
C ASN A 224 -57.67 9.43 29.31
N HIS A 225 -57.53 10.36 28.36
CA HIS A 225 -58.08 10.51 27.01
C HIS A 225 -57.28 11.59 26.28
N ALA A 226 -57.27 11.48 24.96
CA ALA A 226 -56.84 12.47 23.97
C ALA A 226 -57.58 13.82 24.05
N THR A 227 -57.03 14.86 23.40
CA THR A 227 -57.68 15.74 22.38
C THR A 227 -56.60 16.66 21.80
N ALA A 228 -56.12 16.42 20.57
CA ALA A 228 -56.56 17.02 19.29
C ALA A 228 -56.27 18.53 19.15
N ASN A 229 -55.44 18.91 18.17
CA ASN A 229 -55.91 19.59 16.96
C ASN A 229 -54.77 19.86 15.95
N GLN A 230 -55.07 19.45 14.72
CA GLN A 230 -54.49 19.77 13.40
C GLN A 230 -54.64 21.27 13.03
N PRO A 231 -54.28 21.77 11.82
CA PRO A 231 -53.30 21.31 10.79
C PRO A 231 -52.55 22.47 10.04
N LEU A 232 -51.78 22.06 9.01
CA LEU A 232 -51.73 22.61 7.62
C LEU A 232 -50.50 23.41 7.14
N GLU A 233 -49.71 22.71 6.30
CA GLU A 233 -49.11 23.06 4.98
C GLU A 233 -48.56 24.47 4.65
N LYS A 234 -47.29 24.51 4.17
CA LYS A 234 -46.82 24.97 2.82
C LYS A 234 -45.28 25.16 2.85
N LYS A 235 -44.44 24.52 2.02
CA LYS A 235 -44.22 24.53 0.55
C LYS A 235 -43.10 25.52 0.11
N ALA A 236 -42.09 24.96 -0.57
CA ALA A 236 -41.19 25.50 -1.62
C ALA A 236 -39.87 26.23 -1.27
N GLU A 237 -38.77 25.66 -1.81
CA GLU A 237 -37.48 26.29 -2.22
C GLU A 237 -37.65 27.16 -3.50
N PRO A 238 -36.62 27.70 -4.21
CA PRO A 238 -35.15 27.81 -3.99
C PRO A 238 -34.56 29.22 -4.29
N GLY A 239 -33.23 29.43 -4.14
CA GLY A 239 -32.56 30.66 -4.63
C GLY A 239 -31.06 30.76 -4.36
N VAL A 240 -30.28 30.90 -5.43
CA VAL A 240 -28.80 30.90 -5.57
C VAL A 240 -28.15 32.25 -5.20
N SER A 241 -26.95 32.24 -4.58
CA SER A 241 -25.81 33.13 -4.92
C SER A 241 -24.56 32.91 -4.04
N ALA A 242 -23.40 32.72 -4.66
CA ALA A 242 -22.05 32.85 -4.06
C ALA A 242 -21.45 34.25 -4.36
N PRO A 243 -20.18 34.56 -4.03
CA PRO A 243 -19.49 34.64 -2.73
C PRO A 243 -18.95 36.09 -2.47
N PRO A 244 -18.18 36.36 -1.40
CA PRO A 244 -17.21 37.45 -1.43
C PRO A 244 -15.75 37.00 -1.21
N VAL A 245 -14.87 37.65 -1.97
CA VAL A 245 -13.40 37.64 -1.89
C VAL A 245 -12.92 38.71 -0.90
N GLN A 246 -11.81 38.44 -0.20
CA GLN A 246 -10.77 39.33 0.40
C GLN A 246 -10.27 38.67 1.70
N LYS A 247 -9.00 38.63 2.10
CA LYS A 247 -7.76 39.36 1.74
C LYS A 247 -6.57 38.54 2.27
N ALA A 248 -5.39 38.83 1.70
CA ALA A 248 -4.08 38.40 2.15
C ALA A 248 -3.84 38.69 3.65
N ASN A 249 -3.11 37.80 4.31
CA ASN A 249 -2.16 38.11 5.37
C ASN A 249 -0.99 37.12 5.27
N GLU A 250 0.20 37.70 5.20
CA GLU A 250 1.49 37.06 5.40
C GLU A 250 1.62 36.76 6.89
N GLU A 251 1.98 35.53 7.27
CA GLU A 251 2.50 35.20 8.60
C GLU A 251 3.53 34.08 8.41
N GLU A 252 4.80 34.49 8.51
CA GLU A 252 5.95 33.63 8.73
C GLU A 252 5.92 33.17 10.18
N ASP A 253 5.83 31.87 10.46
CA ASP A 253 6.04 31.32 11.80
C ASP A 253 6.98 30.12 11.75
N GLU A 254 8.25 30.43 11.97
CA GLU A 254 9.18 29.83 12.93
C GLU A 254 8.73 28.53 13.64
N TYR A 255 9.11 27.37 13.12
CA TYR A 255 9.07 26.09 13.85
C TYR A 255 10.39 25.34 13.71
N GLU A 256 11.41 25.77 14.46
CA GLU A 256 12.64 24.97 14.60
C GLU A 256 13.27 25.09 16.00
N VAL A 257 12.53 24.82 17.08
CA VAL A 257 13.17 24.56 18.39
C VAL A 257 12.38 23.53 19.21
N SER A 258 12.39 22.26 18.77
CA SER A 258 12.09 21.13 19.67
C SER A 258 12.75 19.79 19.28
N SER A 259 13.36 19.67 18.10
CA SER A 259 14.04 18.42 17.67
C SER A 259 15.50 18.28 18.11
N LEU A 260 16.10 19.27 18.76
CA LEU A 260 17.54 19.25 19.11
C LEU A 260 17.85 18.81 20.56
N LYS A 261 16.85 18.43 21.36
CA LYS A 261 17.07 17.99 22.75
C LYS A 261 17.18 16.47 22.97
N TRP A 262 17.05 15.65 21.92
CA TRP A 262 17.11 14.18 22.03
C TRP A 262 18.37 13.52 21.44
N LEU A 263 19.28 14.29 20.81
CA LEU A 263 20.49 13.74 20.19
C LEU A 263 21.80 14.09 20.92
N LEU A 264 21.73 14.67 22.13
CA LEU A 264 22.92 15.15 22.87
C LEU A 264 23.17 14.46 24.21
N THR A 265 22.50 13.33 24.49
CA THR A 265 22.64 12.62 25.79
C THR A 265 23.16 11.18 25.71
N HIS A 266 23.64 10.71 24.56
CA HIS A 266 24.33 9.41 24.47
C HIS A 266 25.45 9.44 23.42
N ASP A 267 26.59 10.02 23.76
CA ASP A 267 27.91 9.36 23.65
C ASP A 267 28.99 10.41 23.94
N LEU A 268 29.54 10.42 25.16
CA LEU A 268 30.78 11.13 25.48
C LEU A 268 31.25 10.75 26.89
N THR A 269 31.73 9.52 27.09
CA THR A 269 32.74 9.26 28.14
C THR A 269 33.58 7.98 27.87
N VAL A 270 34.80 8.18 27.32
CA VAL A 270 36.08 7.61 27.80
C VAL A 270 36.30 6.11 27.43
N ILE A 271 37.36 5.69 26.73
CA ILE A 271 38.77 5.68 27.17
C ILE A 271 39.73 5.59 25.96
N SER A 272 40.68 6.52 25.94
CA SER A 272 41.97 6.48 25.24
C SER A 272 42.93 5.52 25.96
N PHE A 273 43.67 4.65 25.26
CA PHE A 273 45.02 4.24 25.70
C PHE A 273 45.88 3.64 24.58
N SER A 274 47.10 4.18 24.51
CA SER A 274 48.37 3.53 24.16
C SER A 274 48.84 3.46 22.69
N THR A 275 49.61 4.49 22.35
CA THR A 275 50.77 4.47 21.45
C THR A 275 51.82 3.47 21.96
N HIS A 276 52.23 2.48 21.14
CA HIS A 276 53.65 2.11 20.97
C HIS A 276 53.85 1.01 19.89
N GLN A 277 54.82 1.27 19.01
CA GLN A 277 55.75 0.30 18.40
C GLN A 277 55.27 -0.62 17.26
N TYR A 278 55.75 -0.40 16.03
CA TYR A 278 56.94 -1.06 15.45
C TYR A 278 57.06 -0.72 13.94
N LEU A 279 58.30 -0.37 13.54
CA LEU A 279 58.92 -0.37 12.19
C LEU A 279 58.24 0.41 11.04
#